data_AF-A0A7S0VLX7-F1
#
_entry.id   AF-A0A7S0VLX7-F1
#
_cell.length_a   1.000
_cell.length_b   1.000
_cell.length_c   1.000
_cell.angle_alpha   90.00
_cell.angle_beta   90.00
_cell.angle_gamma   90.00
#
_symmetry.space_group_name_H-M   'P 1'
#
loop_
_entity.id
_entity.type
_entity.pdbx_description
1 polymer ?
#
loop_
_entity_poly.entity_id
_entity_poly.type
_entity_poly.pdbx_seq_one_letter_code
_entity_poly.pdbx_strand_id
1 'polypeptide(L)'
;SFIIGSIVEMGPPQGKQQGVRSLLSKDDPSIWYEAASTLPKVIVLSKSKVPDNDIYEERRQKAERLLESETAAFSSYKQRHGSEYKWLQQAHQTGTTADKIAANSLLVQESAVANIKSLDTLVTWAARIKGGKEVVRQAMEALQELFVTVLLPDRELLFFEQQPFGAPLPEGRDGDRILLYWLVEDNVKRRYAQFIAALDEHSRGDLDFLKDRALKTMSQLLVKKPEQQVVLLTSVVNKLGDPSRQIASKAGYMLSKLVEEHPDRKVAVVREVERFIFRPNLKDRARYYAVIFLNQLTLGRRQSDGGAALARQLLDLYFTLFKMVVRG
;
A
#
# COMPACT_ATOMS: atom_id res chain seq x y z
N SER A 1 -76.85 12.40 24.58
CA SER A 1 -75.45 12.18 24.95
C SER A 1 -74.64 11.86 23.71
N PHE A 2 -73.60 12.65 23.51
CA PHE A 2 -72.55 12.51 22.51
C PHE A 2 -71.79 11.19 22.67
N ILE A 3 -71.46 10.51 21.56
CA ILE A 3 -70.14 9.87 21.38
C ILE A 3 -69.74 10.05 19.91
N ILE A 4 -68.68 10.85 19.72
CA ILE A 4 -67.95 11.04 18.45
C ILE A 4 -66.92 9.92 18.37
N GLY A 5 -66.99 9.09 17.32
CA GLY A 5 -65.95 8.10 16.98
C GLY A 5 -65.14 8.60 15.80
N SER A 6 -63.92 9.10 16.07
CA SER A 6 -62.98 9.53 15.03
C SER A 6 -62.48 8.34 14.22
N ILE A 7 -62.78 8.33 12.91
CA ILE A 7 -62.10 7.48 11.94
C ILE A 7 -60.78 8.17 11.59
N VAL A 8 -59.68 7.63 12.08
CA VAL A 8 -58.33 8.01 11.64
C VAL A 8 -58.07 7.30 10.32
N GLU A 9 -58.15 8.03 9.20
CA GLU A 9 -57.60 7.58 7.93
C GLU A 9 -56.08 7.41 8.09
N MET A 10 -55.62 6.16 8.13
CA MET A 10 -54.20 5.86 7.99
C MET A 10 -53.80 6.17 6.54
N GLY A 11 -53.05 7.25 6.36
CA GLY A 11 -52.38 7.58 5.11
C GLY A 11 -51.50 6.42 4.62
N PRO A 12 -51.18 6.37 3.31
CA PRO A 12 -50.42 5.29 2.72
C PRO A 12 -49.05 5.18 3.41
N PRO A 13 -48.52 3.95 3.59
CA PRO A 13 -47.25 3.74 4.26
C PRO A 13 -46.15 4.49 3.51
N GLN A 14 -45.42 5.31 4.27
CA GLN A 14 -44.28 6.09 3.83
C GLN A 14 -43.29 5.19 3.08
N GLY A 15 -42.74 5.73 1.99
CA GLY A 15 -41.99 5.03 0.97
C GLY A 15 -40.95 4.05 1.52
N LYS A 16 -40.99 2.82 0.99
CA LYS A 16 -39.86 1.91 1.04
C LYS A 16 -38.65 2.67 0.51
N GLN A 17 -37.67 2.99 1.36
CA GLN A 17 -36.34 3.37 0.92
C GLN A 17 -35.87 2.28 -0.05
N GLN A 18 -35.81 2.59 -1.34
CA GLN A 18 -35.19 1.72 -2.32
C GLN A 18 -33.77 1.49 -1.83
N GLY A 19 -33.46 0.26 -1.42
CA GLY A 19 -32.13 -0.07 -0.92
C GLY A 19 -31.10 0.30 -1.99
N VAL A 20 -30.08 1.06 -1.61
CA VAL A 20 -28.98 1.44 -2.49
C VAL A 20 -28.43 0.17 -3.14
N ARG A 21 -28.56 0.08 -4.47
CA ARG A 21 -28.24 -1.13 -5.23
C ARG A 21 -26.76 -1.07 -5.59
N SER A 22 -26.00 -2.07 -5.16
CA SER A 22 -24.55 -2.12 -5.43
C SER A 22 -24.24 -2.18 -6.93
N LEU A 23 -23.25 -1.40 -7.32
CA LEU A 23 -22.61 -1.33 -8.63
C LEU A 23 -21.73 -2.57 -8.89
N LEU A 24 -21.23 -3.20 -7.84
CA LEU A 24 -20.45 -4.43 -7.93
C LEU A 24 -21.37 -5.66 -7.99
N SER A 25 -21.11 -6.58 -8.92
CA SER A 25 -21.83 -7.85 -9.03
C SER A 25 -21.32 -8.83 -7.97
N LYS A 26 -22.17 -9.81 -7.60
CA LYS A 26 -21.72 -10.94 -6.76
C LYS A 26 -20.77 -11.88 -7.48
N ASP A 27 -20.79 -11.85 -8.81
CA ASP A 27 -19.93 -12.67 -9.66
C ASP A 27 -18.56 -12.00 -9.90
N ASP A 28 -18.37 -10.75 -9.45
CA ASP A 28 -17.09 -10.07 -9.58
C ASP A 28 -16.04 -10.67 -8.64
N PRO A 29 -14.76 -10.69 -9.04
CA PRO A 29 -13.67 -10.99 -8.12
C PRO A 29 -13.74 -10.10 -6.87
N SER A 30 -13.44 -10.68 -5.70
CA SER A 30 -13.41 -9.92 -4.44
C SER A 30 -12.26 -8.90 -4.41
N ILE A 31 -11.16 -9.20 -5.10
CA ILE A 31 -9.98 -8.33 -5.20
C ILE A 31 -10.24 -7.24 -6.26
N TRP A 32 -10.12 -5.98 -5.84
CA TRP A 32 -10.55 -4.83 -6.64
C TRP A 32 -9.82 -4.70 -7.98
N TYR A 33 -8.52 -4.98 -8.05
CA TYR A 33 -7.75 -4.86 -9.29
C TYR A 33 -7.98 -6.04 -10.25
N GLU A 34 -8.37 -7.21 -9.71
CA GLU A 34 -8.81 -8.34 -10.53
C GLU A 34 -10.17 -8.03 -11.15
N ALA A 35 -11.10 -7.51 -10.36
CA ALA A 35 -12.40 -7.06 -10.85
C ALA A 35 -12.28 -5.89 -11.84
N ALA A 36 -11.35 -4.95 -11.62
CA ALA A 36 -11.09 -3.88 -12.59
C ALA A 36 -10.53 -4.42 -13.92
N SER A 37 -9.79 -5.54 -13.89
CA SER A 37 -9.20 -6.14 -15.10
C SER A 37 -10.21 -6.82 -16.02
N THR A 38 -11.42 -7.13 -15.53
CA THR A 38 -12.49 -7.73 -16.33
C THR A 38 -13.27 -6.70 -17.15
N LEU A 39 -13.09 -5.40 -16.85
CA LEU A 39 -13.78 -4.31 -17.53
C LEU A 39 -13.17 -4.00 -18.90
N PRO A 40 -13.95 -3.41 -19.83
CA PRO A 40 -13.44 -2.95 -21.12
C PRO A 40 -12.25 -2.01 -20.94
N LYS A 41 -11.17 -2.25 -21.68
CA LYS A 41 -10.00 -1.37 -21.66
C LYS A 41 -10.34 0.00 -22.26
N VAL A 42 -9.99 1.05 -21.53
CA VAL A 42 -10.14 2.43 -22.01
C VAL A 42 -9.12 2.68 -23.12
N ILE A 43 -9.60 2.94 -24.34
CA ILE A 43 -8.77 3.17 -25.51
C ILE A 43 -8.29 4.61 -25.52
N VAL A 44 -6.99 4.80 -25.34
CA VAL A 44 -6.34 6.11 -25.41
C VAL A 44 -6.01 6.43 -26.87
N LEU A 45 -6.90 7.17 -27.56
CA LEU A 45 -6.80 7.45 -28.99
C LEU A 45 -5.73 8.50 -29.36
N SER A 46 -5.16 9.21 -28.38
CA SER A 46 -4.01 10.09 -28.56
C SER A 46 -3.27 10.27 -27.24
N LYS A 47 -1.98 10.67 -27.29
CA LYS A 47 -1.27 11.23 -26.13
C LYS A 47 -1.90 12.58 -25.78
N SER A 48 -3.12 12.59 -25.27
CA SER A 48 -3.86 13.83 -25.09
C SER A 48 -3.48 14.52 -23.79
N LYS A 49 -3.59 15.84 -23.92
CA LYS A 49 -3.28 16.95 -23.03
C LYS A 49 -3.73 16.73 -21.58
N VAL A 50 -3.15 17.54 -20.68
CA VAL A 50 -3.63 17.79 -19.31
C VAL A 50 -5.17 17.79 -19.33
N PRO A 51 -5.82 16.96 -18.50
CA PRO A 51 -7.28 16.90 -18.43
C PRO A 51 -7.85 18.31 -18.30
N ASP A 52 -8.91 18.60 -19.04
CA ASP A 52 -9.72 19.78 -18.75
C ASP A 52 -10.13 19.70 -17.28
N ASN A 53 -9.81 20.76 -16.51
CA ASN A 53 -9.97 20.76 -15.06
C ASN A 53 -11.43 20.50 -14.67
N ASP A 54 -12.37 20.97 -15.49
CA ASP A 54 -13.80 20.78 -15.28
C ASP A 54 -14.20 19.30 -15.43
N ILE A 55 -13.67 18.60 -16.45
CA ILE A 55 -13.92 17.18 -16.67
C ILE A 55 -13.31 16.34 -15.54
N TYR A 56 -12.11 16.71 -15.09
CA TYR A 56 -11.45 16.03 -13.98
C TYR A 56 -12.29 16.14 -12.70
N GLU A 57 -12.71 17.34 -12.32
CA GLU A 57 -13.51 17.56 -11.10
C GLU A 57 -14.89 16.90 -11.19
N GLU A 58 -15.56 16.97 -12.34
CA GLU A 58 -16.85 16.29 -12.54
C GLU A 58 -16.71 14.76 -12.35
N ARG A 59 -15.70 14.15 -12.99
CA ARG A 59 -15.45 12.72 -12.85
C ARG A 59 -15.03 12.35 -11.43
N ARG A 60 -14.24 13.20 -10.76
CA ARG A 60 -13.85 12.99 -9.36
C ARG A 60 -15.07 12.97 -8.44
N GLN A 61 -15.93 14.00 -8.51
CA GLN A 61 -17.15 14.07 -7.70
C GLN A 61 -18.07 12.89 -7.97
N LYS A 62 -18.20 12.46 -9.24
CA LYS A 62 -18.98 11.27 -9.58
C LYS A 62 -18.38 10.00 -8.97
N ALA A 63 -17.06 9.82 -9.06
CA ALA A 63 -16.37 8.68 -8.46
C ALA A 63 -16.57 8.61 -6.93
N GLU A 64 -16.49 9.76 -6.26
CA GLU A 64 -16.68 9.88 -4.81
C GLU A 64 -18.11 9.48 -4.41
N ARG A 65 -19.13 9.95 -5.14
CA ARG A 65 -20.53 9.54 -4.93
C ARG A 65 -20.75 8.05 -5.15
N LEU A 66 -20.10 7.46 -6.17
CA LEU A 66 -20.16 6.02 -6.43
C LEU A 66 -19.54 5.23 -5.26
N LEU A 67 -18.40 5.68 -4.75
CA LEU A 67 -17.75 5.05 -3.60
C LEU A 67 -18.64 5.11 -2.35
N GLU A 68 -19.24 6.26 -2.05
CA GLU A 68 -20.18 6.42 -0.93
C GLU A 68 -21.39 5.49 -1.06
N SER A 69 -21.97 5.41 -2.26
CA SER A 69 -23.07 4.49 -2.59
C SER A 69 -22.67 3.03 -2.34
N GLU A 70 -21.48 2.61 -2.78
CA GLU A 70 -20.99 1.24 -2.56
C GLU A 70 -20.73 0.94 -1.09
N THR A 71 -20.14 1.87 -0.33
CA THR A 71 -19.98 1.73 1.12
C THR A 71 -21.33 1.56 1.81
N ALA A 72 -22.34 2.35 1.44
CA ALA A 72 -23.69 2.26 2.01
C ALA A 72 -24.40 0.94 1.64
N ALA A 73 -24.28 0.49 0.40
CA ALA A 73 -24.83 -0.76 -0.09
C ALA A 73 -24.20 -1.97 0.63
N PHE A 74 -22.87 -1.98 0.77
CA PHE A 74 -22.14 -3.02 1.48
C PHE A 74 -22.54 -3.11 2.96
N SER A 75 -22.58 -1.97 3.65
CA SER A 75 -22.99 -1.91 5.06
C SER A 75 -24.42 -2.43 5.25
N SER A 76 -25.36 -2.00 4.39
CA SER A 76 -26.76 -2.47 4.41
C SER A 76 -26.87 -3.97 4.15
N TYR A 77 -26.06 -4.50 3.22
CA TYR A 77 -26.03 -5.92 2.91
C TYR A 77 -25.53 -6.75 4.10
N LYS A 78 -24.41 -6.35 4.69
CA LYS A 78 -23.79 -7.02 5.85
C LYS A 78 -24.70 -7.01 7.08
N GLN A 79 -25.40 -5.90 7.34
CA GLN A 79 -26.37 -5.82 8.42
C GLN A 79 -27.53 -6.82 8.29
N ARG A 80 -27.95 -7.12 7.06
CA ARG A 80 -29.07 -8.03 6.77
C ARG A 80 -28.66 -9.50 6.68
N HIS A 81 -27.43 -9.81 6.26
CA HIS A 81 -27.03 -11.17 5.89
C HIS A 81 -25.84 -11.73 6.69
N GLY A 82 -25.24 -10.97 7.60
CA GLY A 82 -24.03 -11.40 8.32
C GLY A 82 -24.25 -11.72 9.80
N SER A 83 -24.29 -13.00 10.19
CA SER A 83 -24.06 -13.38 11.59
C SER A 83 -22.65 -12.99 12.06
N GLU A 84 -21.67 -13.14 11.17
CA GLU A 84 -20.27 -12.69 11.33
C GLU A 84 -20.13 -11.17 11.46
N TYR A 85 -21.07 -10.42 10.87
CA TYR A 85 -21.11 -8.95 11.01
C TYR A 85 -21.46 -8.52 12.45
N LYS A 86 -22.21 -9.32 13.20
CA LYS A 86 -22.46 -9.06 14.63
C LYS A 86 -21.17 -9.18 15.46
N TRP A 87 -20.32 -10.16 15.15
CA TRP A 87 -19.00 -10.27 15.77
C TRP A 87 -18.13 -9.07 15.41
N LEU A 88 -18.10 -8.66 14.13
CA LEU A 88 -17.36 -7.46 13.71
C LEU A 88 -17.82 -6.20 14.47
N GLN A 89 -19.13 -6.00 14.60
CA GLN A 89 -19.68 -4.88 15.38
C GLN A 89 -19.27 -4.95 16.85
N GLN A 90 -19.32 -6.14 17.46
CA GLN A 90 -18.90 -6.35 18.85
C GLN A 90 -17.39 -6.12 19.04
N ALA A 91 -16.55 -6.64 18.14
CA ALA A 91 -15.11 -6.42 18.15
C ALA A 91 -14.77 -4.92 18.03
N HIS A 92 -15.49 -4.19 17.17
CA HIS A 92 -15.35 -2.74 17.06
C HIS A 92 -15.74 -1.99 18.34
N GLN A 93 -16.82 -2.38 19.01
CA GLN A 93 -17.36 -1.67 20.17
C GLN A 93 -16.66 -2.02 21.48
N THR A 94 -16.51 -3.31 21.78
CA THR A 94 -16.05 -3.81 23.09
C THR A 94 -14.76 -4.62 23.01
N GLY A 95 -14.24 -4.89 21.82
CA GLY A 95 -13.04 -5.69 21.62
C GLY A 95 -11.75 -5.00 22.08
N THR A 96 -10.71 -5.80 22.28
CA THR A 96 -9.34 -5.32 22.51
C THR A 96 -8.81 -4.60 21.26
N THR A 97 -7.69 -3.88 21.39
CA THR A 97 -7.10 -3.24 20.18
C THR A 97 -6.68 -4.27 19.12
N ALA A 98 -6.27 -5.47 19.55
CA ALA A 98 -5.97 -6.57 18.62
C ALA A 98 -7.24 -7.03 17.88
N ASP A 99 -8.37 -7.18 18.58
CA ASP A 99 -9.66 -7.52 17.95
C ASP A 99 -10.09 -6.44 16.95
N LYS A 100 -9.86 -5.16 17.28
CA LYS A 100 -10.17 -4.06 16.37
C LYS A 100 -9.26 -4.04 15.14
N ILE A 101 -7.97 -4.42 15.27
CA ILE A 101 -7.07 -4.61 14.12
C ILE A 101 -7.55 -5.76 13.24
N ALA A 102 -7.91 -6.88 13.83
CA ALA A 102 -8.42 -8.04 13.11
C ALA A 102 -9.73 -7.70 12.36
N ALA A 103 -10.65 -7.02 13.02
CA ALA A 103 -11.92 -6.59 12.43
C ALA A 103 -11.72 -5.64 11.24
N ASN A 104 -10.86 -4.62 11.38
CA ASN A 104 -10.56 -3.71 10.27
C ASN A 104 -9.86 -4.43 9.11
N SER A 105 -8.96 -5.37 9.40
CA SER A 105 -8.30 -6.18 8.38
C SER A 105 -9.30 -7.03 7.60
N LEU A 106 -10.22 -7.70 8.30
CA LEU A 106 -11.25 -8.52 7.67
C LEU A 106 -12.17 -7.69 6.78
N LEU A 107 -12.61 -6.53 7.24
CA LEU A 107 -13.43 -5.61 6.44
C LEU A 107 -12.73 -5.21 5.12
N VAL A 108 -11.43 -4.91 5.18
CA VAL A 108 -10.65 -4.58 3.98
C VAL A 108 -10.49 -5.80 3.06
N GLN A 109 -10.27 -7.00 3.59
CA GLN A 109 -10.18 -8.24 2.80
C GLN A 109 -11.51 -8.58 2.10
N GLU A 110 -12.65 -8.35 2.75
CA GLU A 110 -13.96 -8.59 2.17
C GLU A 110 -14.29 -7.62 1.03
N SER A 111 -13.93 -6.35 1.20
CA SER A 111 -14.06 -5.34 0.14
C SER A 111 -13.22 -4.12 0.46
N ALA A 112 -12.10 -3.96 -0.26
CA ALA A 112 -11.30 -2.75 -0.19
C ALA A 112 -12.10 -1.52 -0.65
N VAL A 113 -12.96 -1.69 -1.65
CA VAL A 113 -13.82 -0.62 -2.20
C VAL A 113 -14.74 -0.07 -1.11
N ALA A 114 -15.46 -0.95 -0.39
CA ALA A 114 -16.43 -0.50 0.60
C ALA A 114 -15.78 -0.03 1.92
N ASN A 115 -14.57 -0.50 2.26
CA ASN A 115 -13.97 -0.36 3.59
C ASN A 115 -12.67 0.44 3.61
N ILE A 116 -12.53 1.46 2.74
CA ILE A 116 -11.39 2.39 2.75
C ILE A 116 -11.17 3.04 4.14
N LYS A 117 -12.24 3.34 4.89
CA LYS A 117 -12.14 3.89 6.26
C LYS A 117 -11.50 2.93 7.27
N SER A 118 -11.65 1.62 7.07
CA SER A 118 -10.98 0.61 7.89
C SER A 118 -9.47 0.59 7.59
N LEU A 119 -9.09 0.75 6.31
CA LEU A 119 -7.70 0.94 5.93
C LEU A 119 -7.11 2.22 6.53
N ASP A 120 -7.85 3.34 6.52
CA ASP A 120 -7.44 4.60 7.18
C ASP A 120 -7.14 4.41 8.67
N THR A 121 -7.98 3.63 9.35
CA THR A 121 -7.81 3.33 10.78
C THR A 121 -6.52 2.55 11.03
N LEU A 122 -6.24 1.54 10.21
CA LEU A 122 -5.02 0.74 10.32
C LEU A 122 -3.76 1.58 10.04
N VAL A 123 -3.77 2.40 8.98
CA VAL A 123 -2.67 3.33 8.64
C VAL A 123 -2.43 4.31 9.79
N THR A 124 -3.50 4.85 10.37
CA THR A 124 -3.41 5.75 11.52
C THR A 124 -2.77 5.07 12.73
N TRP A 125 -3.12 3.81 13.01
CA TRP A 125 -2.49 3.06 14.09
C TRP A 125 -1.02 2.75 13.83
N ALA A 126 -0.65 2.39 12.60
CA ALA A 126 0.76 2.19 12.23
C ALA A 126 1.57 3.49 12.33
N ALA A 127 0.97 4.66 12.08
CA ALA A 127 1.61 5.96 12.16
C ALA A 127 1.76 6.53 13.58
N ARG A 128 1.20 5.88 14.62
CA ARG A 128 1.30 6.38 16.01
C ARG A 128 2.74 6.35 16.51
N ILE A 129 3.23 7.49 16.98
CA ILE A 129 4.58 7.61 17.57
C ILE A 129 4.57 7.48 19.10
N LYS A 130 3.51 7.97 19.76
CA LYS A 130 3.40 7.97 21.23
C LYS A 130 2.44 6.89 21.72
N GLY A 131 2.89 6.10 22.70
CA GLY A 131 2.09 5.03 23.31
C GLY A 131 1.75 3.89 22.33
N GLY A 132 1.08 2.85 22.82
CA GLY A 132 0.51 1.81 21.96
C GLY A 132 1.51 1.07 21.07
N LYS A 133 2.76 0.89 21.52
CA LYS A 133 3.85 0.23 20.79
C LYS A 133 3.47 -1.11 20.15
N GLU A 134 2.75 -1.94 20.90
CA GLU A 134 2.28 -3.23 20.42
C GLU A 134 1.17 -3.09 19.37
N VAL A 135 0.31 -2.08 19.50
CA VAL A 135 -0.71 -1.73 18.50
C VAL A 135 -0.07 -1.31 17.19
N VAL A 136 0.99 -0.50 17.25
CA VAL A 136 1.78 -0.10 16.06
C VAL A 136 2.34 -1.34 15.37
N ARG A 137 2.98 -2.23 16.13
CA ARG A 137 3.56 -3.48 15.61
C ARG A 137 2.51 -4.35 14.90
N GLN A 138 1.36 -4.55 15.54
CA GLN A 138 0.24 -5.33 14.99
C GLN A 138 -0.38 -4.66 13.75
N ALA A 139 -0.50 -3.34 13.75
CA ALA A 139 -1.01 -2.60 12.59
C ALA A 139 -0.05 -2.71 11.38
N MET A 140 1.26 -2.66 11.61
CA MET A 140 2.26 -2.92 10.55
C MET A 140 2.14 -4.34 9.97
N GLU A 141 1.85 -5.33 10.83
CA GLU A 141 1.62 -6.73 10.41
C GLU A 141 0.39 -6.87 9.54
N ALA A 142 -0.74 -6.34 10.02
CA ALA A 142 -1.99 -6.33 9.28
C ALA A 142 -1.85 -5.62 7.93
N LEU A 143 -1.30 -4.40 7.91
CA LEU A 143 -1.14 -3.62 6.68
C LEU A 143 -0.20 -4.30 5.68
N GLN A 144 0.91 -4.87 6.14
CA GLN A 144 1.80 -5.62 5.26
C GLN A 144 1.06 -6.76 4.57
N GLU A 145 0.31 -7.56 5.33
CA GLU A 145 -0.47 -8.66 4.79
C GLU A 145 -1.48 -8.16 3.75
N LEU A 146 -2.26 -7.14 4.10
CA LEU A 146 -3.28 -6.55 3.20
C LEU A 146 -2.66 -6.00 1.91
N PHE A 147 -1.54 -5.27 2.01
CA PHE A 147 -0.87 -4.71 0.83
C PHE A 147 -0.30 -5.79 -0.07
N VAL A 148 0.23 -6.88 0.50
CA VAL A 148 0.80 -7.98 -0.29
C VAL A 148 -0.30 -8.82 -0.95
N THR A 149 -1.41 -9.07 -0.27
CA THR A 149 -2.39 -10.09 -0.72
C THR A 149 -3.62 -9.53 -1.43
N VAL A 150 -4.13 -8.35 -1.05
CA VAL A 150 -5.43 -7.86 -1.54
C VAL A 150 -5.44 -6.44 -2.09
N LEU A 151 -4.44 -5.60 -1.75
CA LEU A 151 -4.46 -4.19 -2.17
C LEU A 151 -3.53 -3.86 -3.33
N LEU A 152 -2.34 -4.46 -3.43
CA LEU A 152 -1.37 -4.11 -4.49
C LEU A 152 -1.36 -5.16 -5.62
N PRO A 153 -1.56 -4.74 -6.88
CA PRO A 153 -1.32 -5.60 -8.04
C PRO A 153 0.18 -5.75 -8.32
N ASP A 154 0.53 -6.59 -9.30
CA ASP A 154 1.91 -6.76 -9.78
C ASP A 154 2.31 -5.67 -10.80
N ARG A 155 1.86 -4.43 -10.55
CA ARG A 155 2.23 -3.19 -11.25
C ARG A 155 2.16 -2.01 -10.29
N GLU A 156 2.82 -0.91 -10.62
CA GLU A 156 2.65 0.35 -9.87
C GLU A 156 1.21 0.87 -10.02
N LEU A 157 0.71 1.47 -8.95
CA LEU A 157 -0.60 2.12 -8.90
C LEU A 157 -0.55 3.48 -9.59
N LEU A 158 -1.70 3.94 -10.07
CA LEU A 158 -1.86 5.29 -10.61
C LEU A 158 -2.63 6.19 -9.64
N PHE A 159 -2.20 7.45 -9.51
CA PHE A 159 -3.03 8.47 -8.90
C PHE A 159 -4.24 8.76 -9.77
N PHE A 160 -5.30 9.32 -9.18
CA PHE A 160 -6.52 9.64 -9.92
C PHE A 160 -6.20 10.55 -11.11
N GLU A 161 -5.36 11.57 -10.91
CA GLU A 161 -4.91 12.54 -11.93
C GLU A 161 -4.11 11.92 -13.08
N GLN A 162 -3.56 10.72 -12.88
CA GLN A 162 -2.78 9.99 -13.90
C GLN A 162 -3.63 9.09 -14.78
N GLN A 163 -4.92 8.95 -14.47
CA GLN A 163 -5.86 8.15 -15.24
C GLN A 163 -6.19 8.83 -16.59
N PRO A 164 -6.57 8.06 -17.63
CA PRO A 164 -6.80 8.61 -18.97
C PRO A 164 -8.15 9.35 -19.09
N PHE A 165 -8.28 10.54 -18.48
CA PHE A 165 -9.51 11.35 -18.55
C PHE A 165 -9.90 11.78 -19.97
N GLY A 166 -8.91 12.01 -20.83
CA GLY A 166 -9.14 12.39 -22.23
C GLY A 166 -9.72 11.27 -23.10
N ALA A 167 -9.82 10.04 -22.58
CA ALA A 167 -10.47 8.95 -23.28
C ALA A 167 -11.96 8.87 -22.89
N PRO A 168 -12.84 8.54 -23.86
CA PRO A 168 -14.25 8.28 -23.56
C PRO A 168 -14.36 7.02 -22.69
N LEU A 169 -15.17 7.11 -21.64
CA LEU A 169 -15.56 5.95 -20.85
C LEU A 169 -16.76 5.24 -21.52
N PRO A 170 -16.90 3.92 -21.38
CA PRO A 170 -18.12 3.22 -21.75
C PRO A 170 -19.35 3.86 -21.09
N GLU A 171 -20.47 3.92 -21.80
CA GLU A 171 -21.71 4.41 -21.21
C GLU A 171 -22.27 3.42 -20.19
N GLY A 172 -23.01 3.94 -19.20
CA GLY A 172 -23.69 3.14 -18.19
C GLY A 172 -22.76 2.49 -17.16
N ARG A 173 -23.10 1.26 -16.76
CA ARG A 173 -22.55 0.61 -15.56
C ARG A 173 -21.04 0.41 -15.63
N ASP A 174 -20.50 0.05 -16.79
CA ASP A 174 -19.06 -0.23 -16.92
C ASP A 174 -18.23 1.04 -16.79
N GLY A 175 -18.68 2.17 -17.34
CA GLY A 175 -18.02 3.46 -17.15
C GLY A 175 -17.99 3.89 -15.68
N ASP A 176 -19.10 3.71 -14.97
CA ASP A 176 -19.19 3.99 -13.54
C ASP A 176 -18.23 3.10 -12.73
N ARG A 177 -18.13 1.80 -13.07
CA ARG A 177 -17.20 0.87 -12.40
C ARG A 177 -15.75 1.23 -12.65
N ILE A 178 -15.38 1.57 -13.89
CA ILE A 178 -14.02 2.02 -14.21
C ILE A 178 -13.66 3.25 -13.36
N LEU A 179 -14.56 4.22 -13.32
CA LEU A 179 -14.36 5.46 -12.58
C LEU A 179 -14.25 5.22 -11.05
N LEU A 180 -15.06 4.32 -10.52
CA LEU A 180 -14.96 3.86 -9.13
C LEU A 180 -13.59 3.22 -8.85
N TYR A 181 -13.13 2.28 -9.69
CA TYR A 181 -11.85 1.62 -9.48
C TYR A 181 -10.65 2.55 -9.62
N TRP A 182 -10.72 3.56 -10.48
CA TRP A 182 -9.71 4.62 -10.55
C TRP A 182 -9.57 5.36 -9.22
N LEU A 183 -10.68 5.70 -8.57
CA LEU A 183 -10.67 6.35 -7.26
C LEU A 183 -10.20 5.40 -6.15
N VAL A 184 -10.58 4.12 -6.21
CA VAL A 184 -10.08 3.10 -5.26
C VAL A 184 -8.57 2.95 -5.38
N GLU A 185 -8.05 2.90 -6.61
CA GLU A 185 -6.62 2.82 -6.89
C GLU A 185 -5.85 4.01 -6.30
N ASP A 186 -6.35 5.24 -6.51
CA ASP A 186 -5.80 6.46 -5.92
C ASP A 186 -5.81 6.40 -4.38
N ASN A 187 -6.93 5.98 -3.80
CA ASN A 187 -7.08 5.86 -2.36
C ASN A 187 -6.09 4.86 -1.75
N VAL A 188 -5.92 3.69 -2.37
CA VAL A 188 -4.95 2.67 -1.96
C VAL A 188 -3.53 3.22 -2.09
N LYS A 189 -3.20 3.89 -3.20
CA LYS A 189 -1.88 4.47 -3.44
C LYS A 189 -1.49 5.50 -2.39
N ARG A 190 -2.40 6.43 -2.03
CA ARG A 190 -2.14 7.44 -0.99
C ARG A 190 -1.92 6.83 0.38
N ARG A 191 -2.70 5.80 0.73
CA ARG A 191 -2.59 5.09 2.02
C ARG A 191 -1.32 4.23 2.10
N TYR A 192 -0.91 3.64 0.98
CA TYR A 192 0.37 2.97 0.89
C TYR A 192 1.52 3.95 1.13
N ALA A 193 1.50 5.12 0.49
CA ALA A 193 2.52 6.16 0.72
C ALA A 193 2.59 6.60 2.21
N GLN A 194 1.44 6.80 2.85
CA GLN A 194 1.38 7.11 4.28
C GLN A 194 1.94 5.98 5.15
N PHE A 195 1.65 4.73 4.79
CA PHE A 195 2.19 3.57 5.49
C PHE A 195 3.71 3.45 5.33
N ILE A 196 4.25 3.66 4.13
CA ILE A 196 5.71 3.66 3.90
C ILE A 196 6.37 4.79 4.70
N ALA A 197 5.78 5.98 4.74
CA ALA A 197 6.29 7.07 5.57
C ALA A 197 6.29 6.72 7.07
N ALA A 198 5.24 6.05 7.55
CA ALA A 198 5.18 5.56 8.93
C ALA A 198 6.26 4.51 9.24
N LEU A 199 6.51 3.57 8.31
CA LEU A 199 7.58 2.58 8.44
C LEU A 199 8.96 3.25 8.50
N ASP A 200 9.21 4.24 7.64
CA ASP A 200 10.46 4.98 7.63
C ASP A 200 10.69 5.72 8.97
N GLU A 201 9.66 6.39 9.48
CA GLU A 201 9.72 7.09 10.78
C GLU A 201 10.01 6.12 11.94
N HIS A 202 9.28 5.00 12.02
CA HIS A 202 9.54 3.98 13.05
C HIS A 202 10.90 3.31 12.90
N SER A 203 11.41 3.20 11.68
CA SER A 203 12.76 2.69 11.44
C SER A 203 13.85 3.64 11.96
N ARG A 204 13.55 4.94 12.10
CA ARG A 204 14.47 5.96 12.63
C ARG A 204 14.34 6.19 14.14
N GLY A 205 13.26 5.73 14.78
CA GLY A 205 13.03 5.89 16.22
C GLY A 205 14.00 5.10 17.11
N ASP A 206 13.82 5.15 18.43
CA ASP A 206 14.78 4.55 19.39
C ASP A 206 14.48 3.10 19.78
N LEU A 207 13.35 2.55 19.34
CA LEU A 207 12.85 1.25 19.78
C LEU A 207 13.26 0.15 18.82
N ASP A 208 14.31 -0.60 19.18
CA ASP A 208 14.89 -1.63 18.31
C ASP A 208 13.88 -2.69 17.83
N PHE A 209 12.89 -3.07 18.65
CA PHE A 209 11.86 -4.01 18.20
C PHE A 209 10.94 -3.42 17.12
N LEU A 210 10.65 -2.10 17.14
CA LEU A 210 9.89 -1.43 16.07
C LEU A 210 10.76 -1.22 14.84
N LYS A 211 12.04 -0.87 15.00
CA LYS A 211 12.99 -0.82 13.88
C LYS A 211 13.06 -2.15 13.16
N ASP A 212 13.16 -3.24 13.91
CA ASP A 212 13.20 -4.60 13.38
C ASP A 212 11.92 -4.93 12.61
N ARG A 213 10.75 -4.62 13.19
CA ARG A 213 9.45 -4.80 12.52
C ARG A 213 9.36 -3.98 11.24
N ALA A 214 9.70 -2.70 11.29
CA ALA A 214 9.65 -1.80 10.14
C ALA A 214 10.60 -2.26 9.03
N LEU A 215 11.85 -2.63 9.36
CA LEU A 215 12.82 -3.16 8.41
C LEU A 215 12.32 -4.45 7.73
N LYS A 216 11.78 -5.40 8.50
CA LYS A 216 11.19 -6.63 7.95
C LYS A 216 10.05 -6.32 7.01
N THR A 217 9.15 -5.40 7.39
CA THR A 217 8.00 -5.03 6.57
C THR A 217 8.40 -4.32 5.29
N MET A 218 9.29 -3.32 5.35
CA MET A 218 9.82 -2.67 4.14
C MET A 218 10.49 -3.67 3.20
N SER A 219 11.27 -4.61 3.74
CA SER A 219 11.96 -5.63 2.94
C SER A 219 10.98 -6.58 2.25
N GLN A 220 9.94 -7.04 2.95
CA GLN A 220 8.93 -7.92 2.36
C GLN A 220 8.11 -7.22 1.28
N LEU A 221 7.71 -5.96 1.51
CA LEU A 221 7.02 -5.15 0.51
C LEU A 221 7.89 -4.95 -0.74
N LEU A 222 9.17 -4.60 -0.55
CA LEU A 222 10.13 -4.38 -1.63
C LEU A 222 10.31 -5.63 -2.50
N VAL A 223 10.40 -6.81 -1.88
CA VAL A 223 10.49 -8.08 -2.59
C VAL A 223 9.21 -8.34 -3.38
N LYS A 224 8.05 -8.31 -2.70
CA LYS A 224 6.79 -8.84 -3.25
C LYS A 224 6.06 -7.89 -4.19
N LYS A 225 6.24 -6.58 -4.11
CA LYS A 225 5.43 -5.61 -4.86
C LYS A 225 6.27 -4.52 -5.54
N PRO A 226 5.83 -4.02 -6.71
CA PRO A 226 6.53 -2.96 -7.46
C PRO A 226 6.29 -1.54 -6.98
N GLU A 227 5.21 -1.29 -6.22
CA GLU A 227 4.86 0.04 -5.75
C GLU A 227 5.92 0.61 -4.79
N GLN A 228 6.43 1.81 -5.07
CA GLN A 228 7.45 2.54 -4.29
C GLN A 228 8.77 1.77 -4.01
N GLN A 229 9.18 0.88 -4.92
CA GLN A 229 10.42 0.11 -4.76
C GLN A 229 11.66 0.97 -4.50
N VAL A 230 11.79 2.13 -5.15
CA VAL A 230 12.93 3.03 -4.97
C VAL A 230 12.97 3.60 -3.54
N VAL A 231 11.82 4.01 -3.00
CA VAL A 231 11.71 4.54 -1.64
C VAL A 231 12.05 3.46 -0.62
N LEU A 232 11.43 2.29 -0.77
CA LEU A 232 11.68 1.14 0.09
C LEU A 232 13.15 0.69 0.07
N LEU A 233 13.76 0.58 -1.11
CA LEU A 233 15.18 0.21 -1.24
C LEU A 233 16.07 1.23 -0.53
N THR A 234 15.81 2.52 -0.72
CA THR A 234 16.53 3.59 -0.04
C THR A 234 16.43 3.45 1.48
N SER A 235 15.23 3.25 2.03
CA SER A 235 15.03 3.09 3.47
C SER A 235 15.71 1.82 4.02
N VAL A 236 15.67 0.69 3.30
CA VAL A 236 16.38 -0.55 3.70
C VAL A 236 17.91 -0.35 3.65
N VAL A 237 18.45 0.26 2.60
CA VAL A 237 19.89 0.56 2.49
C VAL A 237 20.34 1.51 3.59
N ASN A 238 19.53 2.52 3.93
CA ASN A 238 19.82 3.42 5.06
C ASN A 238 20.00 2.67 6.39
N LYS A 239 19.35 1.51 6.57
CA LYS A 239 19.50 0.70 7.79
C LYS A 239 20.86 0.04 7.93
N LEU A 240 21.69 -0.05 6.88
CA LEU A 240 23.10 -0.44 7.01
C LEU A 240 23.88 0.51 7.94
N GLY A 241 23.41 1.75 8.09
CA GLY A 241 23.98 2.75 8.99
C GLY A 241 23.40 2.78 10.40
N ASP A 242 22.56 1.81 10.78
CA ASP A 242 21.90 1.83 12.09
C ASP A 242 22.92 1.70 13.26
N PRO A 243 22.74 2.47 14.35
CA PRO A 243 23.56 2.33 15.55
C PRO A 243 23.53 0.92 16.17
N SER A 244 22.40 0.22 16.06
CA SER A 244 22.21 -1.16 16.51
C SER A 244 22.87 -2.14 15.52
N ARG A 245 23.82 -2.94 16.02
CA ARG A 245 24.56 -3.93 15.20
C ARG A 245 23.63 -4.96 14.59
N GLN A 246 22.61 -5.34 15.35
CA GLN A 246 21.63 -6.33 14.94
C GLN A 246 20.78 -5.81 13.77
N ILE A 247 20.34 -4.55 13.82
CA ILE A 247 19.55 -3.93 12.75
C ILE A 247 20.40 -3.74 11.48
N ALA A 248 21.62 -3.21 11.61
CA ALA A 248 22.51 -3.02 10.47
C ALA A 248 22.88 -4.33 9.77
N SER A 249 23.23 -5.37 10.54
CA SER A 249 23.52 -6.70 9.99
C SER A 249 22.28 -7.32 9.32
N LYS A 250 21.09 -7.13 9.91
CA LYS A 250 19.84 -7.64 9.33
C LYS A 250 19.48 -6.92 8.03
N ALA A 251 19.75 -5.62 7.92
CA ALA A 251 19.54 -4.90 6.68
C ALA A 251 20.39 -5.48 5.54
N GLY A 252 21.67 -5.76 5.79
CA GLY A 252 22.54 -6.45 4.84
C GLY A 252 21.98 -7.81 4.42
N TYR A 253 21.53 -8.63 5.39
CA TYR A 253 20.90 -9.91 5.11
C TYR A 253 19.62 -9.80 4.24
N MET A 254 18.76 -8.82 4.52
CA MET A 254 17.54 -8.62 3.74
C MET A 254 17.85 -8.15 2.32
N LEU A 255 18.88 -7.32 2.13
CA LEU A 255 19.36 -6.95 0.79
C LEU A 255 19.92 -8.17 0.04
N SER A 256 20.65 -9.07 0.72
CA SER A 256 21.11 -10.32 0.11
C SER A 256 19.95 -11.17 -0.37
N LYS A 257 18.91 -11.34 0.47
CA LYS A 257 17.69 -12.05 0.06
C LYS A 257 16.99 -11.40 -1.14
N LEU A 258 16.91 -10.07 -1.18
CA LEU A 258 16.30 -9.35 -2.30
C LEU A 258 16.99 -9.68 -3.62
N VAL A 259 18.33 -9.69 -3.66
CA VAL A 259 19.08 -9.96 -4.89
C VAL A 259 19.20 -11.44 -5.24
N GLU A 260 18.98 -12.33 -4.26
CA GLU A 260 18.83 -13.76 -4.48
C GLU A 260 17.48 -14.09 -5.13
N GLU A 261 16.38 -13.50 -4.63
CA GLU A 261 15.02 -13.70 -5.17
C GLU A 261 14.81 -12.94 -6.49
N HIS A 262 15.46 -11.77 -6.66
CA HIS A 262 15.35 -10.92 -7.85
C HIS A 262 16.74 -10.52 -8.40
N PRO A 263 17.43 -11.41 -9.13
CA PRO A 263 18.77 -11.14 -9.66
C PRO A 263 18.84 -9.93 -10.61
N ASP A 264 17.76 -9.61 -11.31
CA ASP A 264 17.59 -8.45 -12.19
C ASP A 264 17.67 -7.11 -11.44
N ARG A 265 17.45 -7.11 -10.12
CA ARG A 265 17.52 -5.91 -9.27
C ARG A 265 18.91 -5.62 -8.73
N LYS A 266 19.89 -6.52 -8.91
CA LYS A 266 21.28 -6.38 -8.38
C LYS A 266 21.90 -5.03 -8.71
N VAL A 267 21.76 -4.59 -9.97
CA VAL A 267 22.34 -3.32 -10.43
C VAL A 267 21.76 -2.12 -9.67
N ALA A 268 20.44 -2.10 -9.47
CA ALA A 268 19.78 -1.03 -8.73
C ALA A 268 20.20 -1.03 -7.24
N VAL A 269 20.28 -2.21 -6.62
CA VAL A 269 20.73 -2.35 -5.23
C VAL A 269 22.17 -1.88 -5.05
N VAL A 270 23.10 -2.31 -5.91
CA VAL A 270 24.51 -1.89 -5.83
C VAL A 270 24.66 -0.39 -6.01
N ARG A 271 23.92 0.21 -6.97
CA ARG A 271 23.93 1.67 -7.16
C ARG A 271 23.43 2.42 -5.92
N GLU A 272 22.39 1.94 -5.26
CA GLU A 272 21.88 2.60 -4.05
C GLU A 272 22.84 2.44 -2.86
N VAL A 273 23.48 1.27 -2.72
CA VAL A 273 24.52 1.05 -1.71
C VAL A 273 25.76 1.91 -1.98
N GLU A 274 26.16 2.08 -3.23
CA GLU A 274 27.25 2.98 -3.63
C GLU A 274 26.95 4.43 -3.24
N ARG A 275 25.75 4.92 -3.58
CA ARG A 275 25.28 6.25 -3.15
C ARG A 275 25.31 6.40 -1.63
N PHE A 276 24.92 5.37 -0.91
CA PHE A 276 24.97 5.35 0.56
C PHE A 276 26.41 5.48 1.07
N ILE A 277 27.35 4.67 0.58
CA ILE A 277 28.76 4.63 1.01
C ILE A 277 29.45 5.99 0.90
N PHE A 278 29.17 6.73 -0.18
CA PHE A 278 29.80 8.03 -0.46
C PHE A 278 29.09 9.23 0.16
N ARG A 279 28.11 9.02 1.04
CA ARG A 279 27.48 10.15 1.75
C ARG A 279 28.51 10.87 2.63
N PRO A 280 28.45 12.21 2.68
CA PRO A 280 29.31 12.98 3.56
C PRO A 280 29.06 12.58 5.03
N ASN A 281 30.12 12.55 5.83
CA ASN A 281 30.05 12.21 7.26
C ASN A 281 29.49 10.81 7.58
N LEU A 282 29.49 9.88 6.61
CA LEU A 282 29.12 8.51 6.88
C LEU A 282 30.14 7.86 7.82
N LYS A 283 29.67 7.25 8.91
CA LYS A 283 30.51 6.56 9.89
C LYS A 283 31.15 5.31 9.25
N ASP A 284 32.40 5.00 9.61
CA ASP A 284 33.12 3.84 9.05
C ASP A 284 32.42 2.52 9.32
N ARG A 285 31.75 2.39 10.46
CA ARG A 285 30.93 1.22 10.77
C ARG A 285 29.78 1.01 9.77
N ALA A 286 29.18 2.09 9.27
CA ALA A 286 28.14 2.01 8.26
C ALA A 286 28.73 1.57 6.90
N ARG A 287 29.90 2.11 6.53
CA ARG A 287 30.67 1.66 5.35
C ARG A 287 31.02 0.18 5.46
N TYR A 288 31.44 -0.28 6.63
CA TYR A 288 31.78 -1.68 6.89
C TYR A 288 30.62 -2.63 6.59
N TYR A 289 29.40 -2.36 7.06
CA TYR A 289 28.24 -3.20 6.74
C TYR A 289 27.87 -3.18 5.26
N ALA A 290 27.99 -2.02 4.59
CA ALA A 290 27.79 -1.93 3.15
C ALA A 290 28.82 -2.77 2.39
N VAL A 291 30.10 -2.71 2.76
CA VAL A 291 31.18 -3.50 2.14
C VAL A 291 30.97 -5.00 2.40
N ILE A 292 30.53 -5.42 3.60
CA ILE A 292 30.19 -6.83 3.85
C ILE A 292 29.14 -7.32 2.86
N PHE A 293 28.06 -6.56 2.71
CA PHE A 293 26.99 -6.91 1.78
C PHE A 293 27.52 -7.00 0.34
N LEU A 294 28.27 -6.00 -0.12
CA LEU A 294 28.83 -5.98 -1.48
C LEU A 294 29.79 -7.14 -1.74
N ASN A 295 30.59 -7.53 -0.74
CA ASN A 295 31.56 -8.63 -0.85
C ASN A 295 30.87 -10.01 -0.96
N GLN A 296 29.66 -10.13 -0.43
CA GLN A 296 28.86 -11.36 -0.49
C GLN A 296 28.03 -11.49 -1.78
N LEU A 297 28.09 -10.51 -2.69
CA LEU A 297 27.30 -10.56 -3.91
C LEU A 297 27.82 -11.60 -4.89
N THR A 298 26.96 -12.57 -5.21
CA THR A 298 27.22 -13.53 -6.28
C THR A 298 27.01 -12.88 -7.65
N LEU A 299 28.10 -12.74 -8.40
CA LEU A 299 28.10 -12.17 -9.74
C LEU A 299 27.76 -13.23 -10.80
N GLY A 300 26.84 -12.89 -11.69
CA GLY A 300 26.44 -13.72 -12.82
C GLY A 300 26.95 -13.17 -14.14
N ARG A 301 26.98 -14.02 -15.18
CA ARG A 301 27.31 -13.59 -16.56
C ARG A 301 26.12 -12.97 -17.30
N ARG A 302 24.90 -13.14 -16.79
CA ARG A 302 23.68 -12.63 -17.41
C ARG A 302 23.67 -11.11 -17.40
N GLN A 303 23.37 -10.52 -18.56
CA GLN A 303 23.31 -9.05 -18.70
C GLN A 303 22.18 -8.45 -17.86
N SER A 304 21.06 -9.16 -17.68
CA SER A 304 19.95 -8.78 -16.79
C SER A 304 20.40 -8.54 -15.34
N ASP A 305 21.41 -9.31 -14.90
CA ASP A 305 21.92 -9.28 -13.53
C ASP A 305 23.12 -8.32 -13.42
N GLY A 306 23.41 -7.56 -14.49
CA GLY A 306 24.51 -6.61 -14.60
C GLY A 306 25.76 -7.12 -15.31
N GLY A 307 25.92 -8.44 -15.45
CA GLY A 307 27.03 -9.07 -16.20
C GLY A 307 28.43 -8.55 -15.81
N ALA A 308 29.30 -8.42 -16.80
CA ALA A 308 30.66 -7.89 -16.61
C ALA A 308 30.68 -6.41 -16.18
N ALA A 309 29.65 -5.63 -16.54
CA ALA A 309 29.58 -4.21 -16.19
C ALA A 309 29.44 -4.02 -14.67
N LEU A 310 28.62 -4.85 -14.01
CA LEU A 310 28.48 -4.80 -12.55
C LEU A 310 29.77 -5.21 -11.84
N ALA A 311 30.48 -6.22 -12.35
CA ALA A 311 31.78 -6.62 -11.81
C ALA A 311 32.80 -5.46 -11.89
N ARG A 312 32.83 -4.74 -13.02
CA ARG A 312 33.68 -3.56 -13.18
C ARG A 312 33.31 -2.44 -12.22
N GLN A 313 32.02 -2.14 -12.08
CA GLN A 313 31.53 -1.14 -11.13
C GLN A 313 31.97 -1.45 -9.70
N LEU A 314 31.88 -2.72 -9.27
CA LEU A 314 32.34 -3.13 -7.94
C LEU A 314 33.85 -2.97 -7.76
N LEU A 315 34.66 -3.31 -8.78
CA LEU A 315 36.11 -3.09 -8.72
C LEU A 315 36.44 -1.60 -8.57
N ASP A 316 35.80 -0.74 -9.37
CA ASP A 316 36.01 0.71 -9.29
C ASP A 316 35.60 1.27 -7.92
N LEU A 317 34.50 0.77 -7.37
CA LEU A 317 34.05 1.10 -6.02
C LEU A 317 35.06 0.66 -4.95
N TYR A 318 35.55 -0.59 -5.00
CA TYR A 318 36.55 -1.09 -4.05
C TYR A 318 37.87 -0.34 -4.13
N PHE A 319 38.37 -0.01 -5.33
CA PHE A 319 39.56 0.81 -5.47
C PHE A 319 39.38 2.22 -4.93
N THR A 320 38.19 2.80 -5.11
CA THR A 320 37.88 4.12 -4.56
C THR A 320 37.85 4.08 -3.04
N LEU A 321 37.19 3.08 -2.45
CA LEU A 321 37.17 2.88 -1.00
C LEU A 321 38.58 2.64 -0.44
N PHE A 322 39.39 1.81 -1.10
CA PHE A 322 40.77 1.58 -0.72
C PHE A 322 41.59 2.88 -0.73
N LYS A 323 41.48 3.69 -1.79
CA LYS A 323 42.14 5.00 -1.86
C LYS A 323 41.68 5.93 -0.75
N MET A 324 40.40 5.93 -0.39
CA MET A 324 39.87 6.74 0.71
C MET A 324 40.46 6.31 2.06
N VAL A 325 40.60 5.00 2.30
CA VAL A 325 41.16 4.47 3.55
C VAL A 325 42.67 4.67 3.65
N VAL A 326 43.39 4.65 2.52
CA VAL A 326 44.86 4.83 2.50
C VAL A 326 45.28 6.30 2.48
N ARG A 327 44.47 7.19 1.90
CA ARG A 327 44.77 8.63 1.78
C ARG A 327 44.09 9.50 2.82
N GLY A 328 43.05 8.99 3.48
CA GLY A 328 42.40 9.60 4.64
C GLY A 328 43.04 9.15 5.94
#